data_AF-A0A2Z5G5C7-F1
#
_entry.id   AF-A0A2Z5G5C7-F1
#
_cell.length_a   1.000
_cell.length_b   1.000
_cell.length_c   1.000
_cell.angle_alpha   90.00
_cell.angle_beta   90.00
_cell.angle_gamma   90.00
#
_symmetry.space_group_name_H-M   'P 1'
#
loop_
_entity.id
_entity.type
_entity.pdbx_description
1 polymer ?
#
loop_
_entity_poly.entity_id
_entity_poly.type
_entity_poly.pdbx_seq_one_letter_code
_entity_poly.pdbx_strand_id
1 'polypeptide(L)'
;MALKQHSDPDAAKQIGHWVDGLEYSFADRILGIDAATARLWGELSAQRPRPVIDTLLAATALSHELTFVTRNMSDVSDIQMQRLDPWKSNAAGAK
;
A
#
# COMPACT_ATOMS: atom_id res chain seq x y z
N MET A 1 -8.69 -15.58 0.24
CA MET A 1 -9.44 -16.49 1.13
C MET A 1 -10.28 -17.50 0.36
N ALA A 2 -11.10 -17.10 -0.62
CA ALA A 2 -11.97 -18.02 -1.38
C ALA A 2 -11.24 -19.22 -2.03
N LEU A 3 -10.08 -19.00 -2.66
CA LEU A 3 -9.28 -20.08 -3.25
C LEU A 3 -8.68 -21.05 -2.20
N LYS A 4 -8.33 -20.57 -1.01
CA LYS A 4 -7.80 -21.43 0.07
C LYS A 4 -8.90 -22.19 0.79
N GLN A 5 -10.14 -21.68 0.84
CA GLN A 5 -11.26 -22.37 1.51
C GLN A 5 -11.52 -23.76 0.94
N HIS A 6 -11.31 -23.95 -0.37
CA HIS A 6 -11.54 -25.23 -1.03
C HIS A 6 -10.38 -26.23 -0.86
N SER A 7 -9.15 -25.76 -0.67
CA SER A 7 -7.96 -26.62 -0.58
C SER A 7 -7.47 -26.85 0.86
N ASP A 8 -7.62 -25.85 1.73
CA ASP A 8 -7.14 -25.86 3.13
C ASP A 8 -8.00 -24.91 3.98
N PRO A 9 -9.12 -25.41 4.54
CA PRO A 9 -10.08 -24.59 5.26
C PRO A 9 -9.53 -24.07 6.60
N ASP A 10 -8.62 -24.80 7.25
CA ASP A 10 -8.04 -24.36 8.53
C ASP A 10 -7.04 -23.23 8.32
N ALA A 11 -6.19 -23.32 7.27
CA ALA A 11 -5.36 -22.18 6.89
C ALA A 11 -6.20 -20.98 6.46
N ALA A 12 -7.34 -21.19 5.78
CA ALA A 12 -8.24 -20.11 5.42
C ALA A 12 -8.81 -19.40 6.66
N LYS A 13 -9.21 -20.15 7.69
CA LYS A 13 -9.68 -19.58 8.97
C LYS A 13 -8.58 -18.79 9.69
N GLN A 14 -7.36 -19.33 9.74
CA GLN A 14 -6.23 -18.65 10.39
C GLN A 14 -5.91 -17.31 9.71
N ILE A 15 -5.91 -17.28 8.38
CA ILE A 15 -5.74 -16.03 7.63
C ILE A 15 -6.92 -15.08 7.90
N GLY A 16 -8.14 -15.60 8.01
CA GLY A 16 -9.35 -14.87 8.44
C GLY A 16 -9.11 -14.09 9.71
N HIS A 17 -8.84 -14.81 10.81
CA HIS A 17 -8.61 -14.19 12.11
C HIS A 17 -7.44 -13.20 12.13
N TRP A 18 -6.39 -13.48 11.35
CA TRP A 18 -5.27 -12.55 11.22
C TRP A 18 -5.67 -11.24 10.54
N VAL A 19 -6.48 -11.30 9.46
CA VAL A 19 -7.01 -10.11 8.79
C VAL A 19 -7.93 -9.34 9.73
N ASP A 20 -8.85 -10.01 10.42
CA ASP A 20 -9.77 -9.36 11.37
C ASP A 20 -8.99 -8.62 12.47
N GLY A 21 -7.94 -9.25 13.00
CA GLY A 21 -7.05 -8.64 13.99
C GLY A 21 -6.28 -7.43 13.45
N LEU A 22 -5.87 -7.48 12.17
CA LEU A 22 -5.21 -6.36 11.50
C LEU A 22 -6.18 -5.19 11.31
N GLU A 23 -7.38 -5.45 10.81
CA GLU A 23 -8.41 -4.42 10.62
C GLU A 23 -8.78 -3.75 11.95
N TYR A 24 -8.95 -4.55 13.00
CA TYR A 24 -9.20 -4.03 14.35
C TYR A 24 -8.04 -3.15 14.86
N SER A 25 -6.78 -3.60 14.70
CA SER A 25 -5.59 -2.88 15.19
C SER A 25 -5.31 -1.56 14.45
N PHE A 26 -5.88 -1.39 13.25
CA PHE A 26 -5.69 -0.23 12.39
C PHE A 26 -6.99 0.51 12.10
N ALA A 27 -8.09 0.24 12.81
CA ALA A 27 -9.43 0.75 12.50
C ALA A 27 -9.47 2.26 12.16
N ASP A 28 -8.85 3.11 12.98
CA ASP A 28 -8.81 4.58 12.79
C ASP A 28 -7.76 5.06 11.78
N ARG A 29 -6.99 4.13 11.20
CA ARG A 29 -5.85 4.38 10.29
C ARG A 29 -6.01 3.69 8.94
N ILE A 30 -7.16 3.04 8.68
CA ILE A 30 -7.51 2.54 7.35
C ILE A 30 -7.98 3.74 6.52
N LEU A 31 -7.19 4.11 5.53
CA LEU A 31 -7.50 5.23 4.65
C LEU A 31 -8.43 4.77 3.54
N GLY A 32 -9.63 5.34 3.52
CA GLY A 32 -10.57 5.17 2.39
C GLY A 32 -10.07 5.87 1.13
N ILE A 33 -10.59 5.47 -0.02
CA ILE A 33 -10.34 6.15 -1.29
C ILE A 33 -11.46 7.16 -1.48
N ASP A 34 -11.12 8.44 -1.29
CA ASP A 34 -12.04 9.53 -1.53
C ASP A 34 -11.91 10.11 -2.95
N ALA A 35 -12.74 11.11 -3.26
CA ALA A 35 -12.75 11.73 -4.58
C ALA A 35 -11.43 12.44 -4.92
N ALA A 36 -10.75 13.02 -3.92
CA ALA A 36 -9.46 13.69 -4.12
C ALA A 36 -8.37 12.67 -4.49
N THR A 37 -8.31 11.57 -3.75
CA THR A 37 -7.41 10.44 -4.02
C THR A 37 -7.67 9.83 -5.39
N ALA A 38 -8.93 9.59 -5.73
CA ALA A 38 -9.32 9.03 -7.02
C ALA A 38 -8.95 9.96 -8.20
N ARG A 39 -9.09 11.28 -8.02
CA ARG A 39 -8.67 12.26 -9.03
C ARG A 39 -7.16 12.25 -9.24
N LEU A 40 -6.38 12.31 -8.15
CA LEU A 40 -4.93 12.25 -8.21
C LEU A 40 -4.46 10.93 -8.85
N TRP A 41 -5.10 9.81 -8.50
CA TRP A 41 -4.83 8.52 -9.13
C TRP A 41 -5.06 8.55 -10.64
N GLY A 42 -6.14 9.20 -11.11
CA GLY A 42 -6.41 9.41 -12.54
C GLY A 42 -5.34 10.24 -13.23
N GLU A 43 -4.91 11.34 -12.60
CA GLU A 43 -3.85 12.22 -13.11
C GLU A 43 -2.50 11.49 -13.22
N LEU A 44 -2.12 10.72 -12.19
CA LEU A 44 -0.92 9.89 -12.23
C LEU A 44 -1.01 8.82 -13.32
N SER A 45 -2.14 8.12 -13.42
CA SER A 45 -2.38 7.06 -14.41
C SER A 45 -2.34 7.58 -15.86
N ALA A 46 -2.74 8.83 -16.08
CA ALA A 46 -2.70 9.46 -17.40
C ALA A 46 -1.26 9.75 -17.88
N GLN A 47 -0.29 9.93 -16.98
CA GLN A 47 1.09 10.23 -17.35
C GLN A 47 1.79 9.06 -18.05
N ARG A 48 1.56 7.84 -17.57
CA ARG A 48 2.02 6.59 -18.19
C ARG A 48 1.32 5.38 -17.56
N PRO A 49 1.29 4.23 -18.25
CA PRO A 49 0.85 2.98 -17.66
C PRO A 49 1.70 2.58 -16.44
N ARG A 50 1.01 2.25 -15.34
CA ARG A 50 1.56 1.73 -14.09
C ARG A 50 0.62 0.66 -13.53
N PRO A 51 1.09 -0.21 -12.61
CA PRO A 51 0.19 -1.10 -11.89
C PRO A 51 -0.91 -0.31 -11.18
N VAL A 52 -2.16 -0.73 -11.36
CA VAL A 52 -3.35 -0.02 -10.86
C VAL A 52 -3.27 0.16 -9.35
N ILE A 53 -2.94 -0.90 -8.62
CA ILE A 53 -2.89 -0.90 -7.15
C ILE A 53 -1.75 -0.01 -6.65
N ASP A 54 -0.54 -0.14 -7.20
CA ASP A 54 0.60 0.64 -6.73
C ASP A 54 0.40 2.14 -6.95
N THR A 55 -0.20 2.51 -8.09
CA THR A 55 -0.51 3.92 -8.38
C THR A 55 -1.60 4.45 -7.47
N LEU A 56 -2.59 3.64 -7.13
CA LEU A 56 -3.65 4.01 -6.18
C LEU A 56 -3.08 4.21 -4.77
N LEU A 57 -2.24 3.28 -4.30
CA LEU A 57 -1.59 3.40 -2.99
C LEU A 57 -0.65 4.63 -2.95
N ALA A 58 0.06 4.93 -4.04
CA ALA A 58 0.88 6.13 -4.15
C ALA A 58 0.04 7.42 -4.12
N ALA A 59 -1.11 7.44 -4.80
CA ALA A 59 -2.05 8.55 -4.77
C ALA A 59 -2.64 8.77 -3.35
N THR A 60 -2.97 7.69 -2.64
CA THR A 60 -3.40 7.76 -1.23
C THR A 60 -2.29 8.36 -0.36
N ALA A 61 -1.05 7.86 -0.46
CA ALA A 61 0.06 8.39 0.33
C ALA A 61 0.32 9.89 0.06
N LEU A 62 0.27 10.31 -1.21
CA LEU A 62 0.40 11.72 -1.58
C LEU A 62 -0.74 12.59 -1.03
N SER A 63 -1.99 12.14 -1.17
CA SER A 63 -3.17 12.92 -0.74
C SER A 63 -3.19 13.15 0.78
N HIS A 64 -2.55 12.26 1.54
CA HIS A 64 -2.46 12.31 2.99
C HIS A 64 -1.08 12.73 3.52
N GLU A 65 -0.17 13.20 2.65
CA GLU A 65 1.18 13.65 3.01
C GLU A 65 2.03 12.59 3.76
N LEU A 66 1.87 11.32 3.38
CA LEU A 66 2.52 10.19 4.02
C LEU A 66 3.81 9.76 3.31
N THR A 67 4.67 9.05 4.05
CA THR A 67 5.81 8.31 3.47
C THR A 67 5.34 6.98 2.91
N PHE A 68 5.56 6.78 1.61
CA PHE A 68 5.25 5.53 0.92
C PHE A 68 6.34 4.49 1.16
N VAL A 69 6.04 3.51 2.00
CA VAL A 69 6.97 2.42 2.33
C VAL A 69 6.75 1.25 1.39
N THR A 70 7.74 0.92 0.55
CA THR A 70 7.65 -0.21 -0.38
C THR A 70 9.02 -0.79 -0.70
N ARG A 71 9.08 -2.10 -0.97
CA ARG A 71 10.27 -2.71 -1.58
C ARG A 71 10.40 -2.35 -3.06
N ASN A 72 9.27 -2.21 -3.73
CA ASN A 72 9.22 -2.04 -5.18
C ASN A 72 9.26 -0.55 -5.55
N MET A 73 10.47 0.00 -5.58
CA MET A 73 10.68 1.42 -5.86
C MET A 73 10.54 1.77 -7.35
N SER A 74 10.67 0.82 -8.28
CA SER A 74 10.70 1.12 -9.72
C SER A 74 9.37 1.69 -10.20
N ASP A 75 8.26 1.15 -9.71
CA ASP A 75 6.92 1.43 -10.25
C ASP A 75 6.44 2.84 -9.90
N VAL A 76 6.98 3.41 -8.82
CA VAL A 76 6.64 4.72 -8.26
C VAL A 76 7.82 5.70 -8.26
N SER A 77 8.90 5.38 -8.98
CA SER A 77 10.17 6.11 -8.93
C SER A 77 10.06 7.57 -9.41
N ASP A 78 9.17 7.81 -10.37
CA ASP A 78 8.89 9.08 -11.03
C ASP A 78 7.81 9.92 -10.32
N ILE A 79 7.19 9.38 -9.27
CA ILE A 79 6.22 10.09 -8.46
C ILE A 79 6.97 10.89 -7.38
N GLN A 80 6.72 12.20 -7.35
CA GLN A 80 7.35 13.11 -6.38
C GLN A 80 6.66 13.00 -5.00
N MET A 81 7.02 11.95 -4.25
CA MET A 81 6.51 11.71 -2.89
C MET A 81 7.62 11.21 -1.96
N GLN A 82 7.41 11.34 -0.65
CA GLN A 82 8.27 10.73 0.36
C GLN A 82 8.21 9.20 0.23
N ARG A 83 9.37 8.54 0.19
CA ARG A 83 9.49 7.10 -0.06
C ARG A 83 10.53 6.48 0.84
N LEU A 84 10.27 5.26 1.31
CA LEU A 84 11.21 4.48 2.11
C LEU A 84 11.22 3.03 1.66
N ASP A 85 12.42 2.50 1.38
CA ASP A 85 12.62 1.07 1.12
C ASP A 85 13.14 0.43 2.42
N PRO A 86 12.32 -0.36 3.14
CA PRO A 86 12.72 -0.87 4.45
C PRO A 86 13.79 -1.96 4.36
N TRP A 87 14.12 -2.46 3.16
CA TRP A 87 15.22 -3.39 2.95
C TRP A 87 16.53 -2.71 2.61
N LYS A 88 16.52 -1.41 2.31
CA LYS A 88 17.74 -0.63 2.20
C LYS A 88 18.13 -0.16 3.59
N SER A 89 19.24 -0.68 4.10
CA SER A 89 19.84 -0.23 5.34
C SER A 89 20.01 1.28 5.29
N ASN A 90 19.37 2.01 6.20
CA ASN A 90 19.70 3.40 6.44
C ASN A 90 21.10 3.43 7.10
N ALA A 91 22.16 3.49 6.30
CA ALA A 91 23.49 3.84 6.78
C ALA A 91 23.55 5.34 7.10
N ALA A 92 22.65 5.81 7.98
CA ALA A 92 22.67 7.14 8.57
C ALA A 92 22.06 7.04 9.97
N GLY A 93 22.87 6.49 10.88
CA GLY A 93 22.49 6.22 12.27
C GLY A 93 23.54 5.40 13.01
N ALA A 94 24.83 5.67 12.77
CA ALA A 94 25.92 5.11 13.55
C ALA A 94 26.99 6.18 13.81
N LYS A 95 26.77 6.87 14.94
CA LYS A 95 27.65 7.76 15.70
C LYS A 95 27.99 9.13 15.12
#